data_AF-A0A7F8Q8F0-F1
#
_entry.id   AF-A0A7F8Q8F0-F1
#
_cell.length_a   1.000
_cell.length_b   1.000
_cell.length_c   1.000
_cell.angle_alpha   90.00
_cell.angle_beta   90.00
_cell.angle_gamma   90.00
#
_symmetry.space_group_name_H-M   'P 1'
#
loop_
_entity.id
_entity.type
_entity.pdbx_description
1 polymer ?
#
loop_
_entity_poly.entity_id
_entity_poly.type
_entity_poly.pdbx_seq_one_letter_code
_entity_poly.pdbx_strand_id
1 'polypeptide(L)'
;MEGNLGHPVFQTQFGRIAVNICYGRHHPLNWLMYSINGAEIIFNPSATIGALSESLWPVEARNAAIANHCFTCAINRVGKECFPNEFTSGDGKKGMFQEFLWLAA
;
A
#
# COMPACT_ATOMS: atom_id res chain seq x y z
N MET A 1 -3.96 -0.54 17.43
CA MET A 1 -4.26 0.90 17.53
C MET A 1 -4.05 1.50 16.15
N GLU A 2 -4.98 2.31 15.68
CA GLU A 2 -4.93 2.93 14.35
C GLU A 2 -4.18 4.26 14.37
N GLY A 3 -3.82 4.79 13.21
CA GLY A 3 -3.18 6.10 13.08
C GLY A 3 -4.09 7.23 13.53
N ASN A 4 -3.52 8.27 14.16
CA ASN A 4 -4.26 9.40 14.76
C ASN A 4 -3.90 10.77 14.14
N LEU A 5 -3.19 10.79 13.01
CA LEU A 5 -2.71 12.03 12.35
C LEU A 5 -3.58 12.49 11.17
N GLY A 6 -4.67 11.76 10.88
CA GLY A 6 -5.49 12.02 9.69
C GLY A 6 -4.74 11.76 8.38
N HIS A 7 -4.95 12.62 7.38
CA HIS A 7 -4.46 12.44 6.01
C HIS A 7 -3.53 13.59 5.58
N PRO A 8 -2.36 13.76 6.23
CA PRO A 8 -1.48 14.89 5.94
C PRO A 8 -0.92 14.83 4.52
N VAL A 9 -0.74 16.01 3.93
CA VAL A 9 -0.07 16.22 2.63
C VAL A 9 1.14 17.11 2.85
N PHE A 10 2.27 16.72 2.28
CA PHE A 10 3.56 17.39 2.46
C PHE A 10 3.90 18.20 1.21
N GLN A 11 4.04 19.51 1.37
CA GLN A 11 4.51 20.41 0.32
C GLN A 11 6.03 20.23 0.15
N THR A 12 6.46 19.90 -1.06
CA THR A 12 7.89 19.85 -1.44
C THR A 12 8.16 20.83 -2.58
N GLN A 13 9.43 21.02 -2.92
CA GLN A 13 9.83 21.76 -4.14
C GLN A 13 9.44 21.03 -5.45
N PHE A 14 9.06 19.74 -5.37
CA PHE A 14 8.75 18.88 -6.52
C PHE A 14 7.27 18.50 -6.61
N GLY A 15 6.42 19.06 -5.76
CA GLY A 15 4.98 18.78 -5.70
C GLY A 15 4.49 18.43 -4.29
N ARG A 16 3.17 18.29 -4.16
CA ARG A 16 2.45 17.89 -2.95
C ARG A 16 2.33 16.38 -2.88
N ILE A 17 2.97 15.77 -1.89
CA ILE A 17 3.01 14.31 -1.74
C ILE A 17 2.25 13.83 -0.52
N ALA A 18 1.72 12.61 -0.59
CA ALA A 18 1.11 11.90 0.53
C ALA A 18 1.57 10.44 0.57
N VAL A 19 1.32 9.77 1.70
CA VAL A 19 1.69 8.37 1.91
C VAL A 19 0.49 7.58 2.41
N ASN A 20 -0.08 6.74 1.55
CA ASN A 20 -1.10 5.77 1.94
C ASN A 20 -0.41 4.46 2.33
N ILE A 21 -0.33 4.14 3.62
CA ILE A 21 0.50 3.04 4.10
C ILE A 21 -0.21 1.68 3.94
N CYS A 22 0.39 0.81 3.13
CA CYS A 22 0.10 -0.63 3.00
C CYS A 22 -1.39 -0.98 2.87
N TYR A 23 -2.03 -1.45 3.94
CA TYR A 23 -3.43 -1.90 3.96
C TYR A 23 -4.43 -0.76 3.71
N GLY A 24 -4.01 0.50 3.87
CA GLY A 24 -4.81 1.65 3.48
C GLY A 24 -5.15 1.68 1.98
N ARG A 25 -4.46 0.88 1.14
CA ARG A 25 -4.78 0.75 -0.29
C ARG A 25 -6.19 0.24 -0.57
N HIS A 26 -6.74 -0.57 0.33
CA HIS A 26 -8.06 -1.19 0.17
C HIS A 26 -9.23 -0.23 0.43
N HIS A 27 -8.95 0.98 0.92
CA HIS A 27 -9.98 1.92 1.39
C HIS A 27 -10.05 3.12 0.47
N PRO A 28 -11.03 3.20 -0.45
CA PRO A 28 -11.17 4.34 -1.36
C PRO A 28 -11.22 5.70 -0.65
N LEU A 29 -11.86 5.75 0.52
CA LEU A 29 -11.94 6.96 1.34
C LEU A 29 -10.57 7.43 1.85
N ASN A 30 -9.63 6.51 2.11
CA ASN A 30 -8.28 6.87 2.54
C ASN A 30 -7.52 7.62 1.42
N TRP A 31 -7.62 7.12 0.19
CA TRP A 31 -7.08 7.80 -1.00
C TRP A 31 -7.74 9.16 -1.24
N LEU A 32 -9.07 9.20 -1.16
CA LEU A 32 -9.86 10.41 -1.37
C LEU A 32 -9.43 11.52 -0.41
N MET A 33 -9.23 11.21 0.87
CA MET A 33 -8.88 12.24 1.85
C MET A 33 -7.50 12.87 1.60
N TYR A 34 -6.51 12.10 1.13
CA TYR A 34 -5.23 12.69 0.69
C TYR A 34 -5.40 13.61 -0.53
N SER A 35 -6.24 13.20 -1.48
CA SER A 35 -6.55 14.01 -2.67
C SER A 35 -7.27 15.30 -2.32
N ILE A 36 -8.28 15.25 -1.45
CA ILE A 36 -9.02 16.43 -0.96
C ILE A 36 -8.06 17.40 -0.26
N ASN A 37 -7.09 16.88 0.48
CA ASN A 37 -6.04 17.67 1.13
C ASN A 37 -4.96 18.17 0.15
N GLY A 38 -5.10 17.90 -1.15
CA GLY A 38 -4.31 18.49 -2.21
C GLY A 38 -3.12 17.65 -2.69
N ALA A 39 -3.05 16.36 -2.39
CA ALA A 39 -1.97 15.50 -2.89
C ALA A 39 -1.97 15.40 -4.43
N GLU A 40 -0.80 15.62 -5.04
CA GLU A 40 -0.55 15.43 -6.47
C GLU A 40 0.01 14.03 -6.75
N ILE A 41 0.77 13.48 -5.80
CA ILE A 41 1.35 12.14 -5.84
C ILE A 41 1.08 11.43 -4.51
N ILE A 42 0.49 10.24 -4.56
CA ILE A 42 0.26 9.40 -3.38
C ILE A 42 1.11 8.13 -3.48
N PHE A 43 2.12 8.03 -2.61
CA PHE A 43 2.93 6.83 -2.49
C PHE A 43 2.21 5.78 -1.66
N ASN A 44 2.26 4.52 -2.08
CA ASN A 44 1.69 3.40 -1.37
C ASN A 44 2.74 2.31 -1.08
N PRO A 45 3.59 2.54 -0.06
CA PRO A 45 4.54 1.53 0.40
C PRO A 45 3.79 0.39 1.09
N SER A 46 4.04 -0.83 0.61
CA SER A 46 3.31 -2.03 1.00
C SER A 46 4.26 -3.21 1.27
N ALA A 47 3.76 -4.15 2.06
CA ALA A 47 4.40 -5.43 2.35
C ALA A 47 3.30 -6.50 2.40
N THR A 48 2.88 -6.96 1.23
CA THR A 48 1.75 -7.88 1.09
C THR A 48 2.14 -9.16 0.35
N ILE A 49 1.53 -10.27 0.74
CA ILE A 49 1.85 -11.63 0.27
C ILE A 49 0.58 -12.37 -0.16
N GLY A 50 0.77 -13.44 -0.94
CA GLY A 50 -0.28 -14.40 -1.26
C GLY A 50 -1.14 -14.04 -2.48
N ALA A 51 -1.71 -15.08 -3.12
CA ALA A 51 -2.38 -14.98 -4.42
C ALA A 51 -3.63 -14.08 -4.42
N LEU A 52 -4.38 -14.04 -3.30
CA LEU A 52 -5.54 -13.16 -3.18
C LEU A 52 -5.15 -11.69 -3.20
N SER A 53 -3.98 -11.35 -2.64
CA SER A 53 -3.51 -9.97 -2.63
C SER A 53 -2.99 -9.54 -4.01
N GLU A 54 -2.33 -10.46 -4.72
CA GLU A 54 -1.77 -10.22 -6.05
C GLU A 54 -2.85 -9.86 -7.08
N SER A 55 -4.03 -10.50 -7.02
CA SER A 55 -5.13 -10.18 -7.95
C SER A 55 -5.68 -8.77 -7.78
N LEU A 56 -5.55 -8.17 -6.59
CA LEU A 56 -5.99 -6.80 -6.29
C LEU A 56 -4.92 -5.76 -6.64
N TRP A 57 -3.64 -6.14 -6.63
CA TRP A 57 -2.50 -5.23 -6.82
C TRP A 57 -2.59 -4.35 -8.08
N PRO A 58 -2.92 -4.86 -9.29
CA PRO A 58 -3.00 -4.02 -10.49
C PRO A 58 -4.28 -3.15 -10.55
N VAL A 59 -5.18 -3.28 -9.56
CA VAL A 59 -6.51 -2.65 -9.59
C VAL A 59 -6.57 -1.44 -8.66
N GLU A 60 -6.24 -1.60 -7.39
CA GLU A 60 -6.63 -0.64 -6.34
C GLU A 60 -5.93 0.71 -6.47
N ALA A 61 -4.60 0.71 -6.55
CA ALA A 61 -3.83 1.94 -6.69
C ALA A 61 -4.09 2.63 -8.04
N ARG A 62 -4.33 1.84 -9.09
CA ARG A 62 -4.68 2.36 -10.42
C ARG A 62 -6.07 3.00 -10.42
N ASN A 63 -7.04 2.39 -9.74
CA ASN A 63 -8.36 2.97 -9.54
C ASN A 63 -8.28 4.28 -8.74
N ALA A 64 -7.46 4.32 -7.68
CA ALA A 64 -7.27 5.52 -6.88
C ALA A 64 -6.69 6.69 -7.70
N ALA A 65 -5.74 6.43 -8.60
CA ALA A 65 -5.22 7.47 -9.51
C ALA A 65 -6.32 8.08 -10.39
N ILE A 66 -7.18 7.23 -10.96
CA ILE A 66 -8.27 7.65 -11.84
C ILE A 66 -9.32 8.44 -11.06
N ALA A 67 -9.78 7.90 -9.93
CA ALA A 67 -10.88 8.48 -9.14
C ALA A 67 -10.51 9.84 -8.52
N ASN A 68 -9.23 10.07 -8.23
CA ASN A 68 -8.75 11.24 -7.52
C ASN A 68 -7.96 12.22 -8.40
N HIS A 69 -7.79 11.92 -9.69
CA HIS A 69 -7.04 12.74 -10.63
C HIS A 69 -5.60 13.08 -10.17
N CYS A 70 -4.94 12.13 -9.51
CA CYS A 70 -3.57 12.26 -8.99
C CYS A 70 -2.71 11.09 -9.47
N PHE A 71 -1.38 11.20 -9.32
CA PHE A 71 -0.49 10.05 -9.52
C PHE A 71 -0.51 9.14 -8.29
N THR A 72 -0.45 7.83 -8.52
CA THR A 72 -0.24 6.84 -7.45
C THR A 72 1.00 6.02 -7.74
N CYS A 73 1.73 5.66 -6.68
CA CYS A 73 2.96 4.88 -6.78
C CYS A 73 2.88 3.70 -5.82
N ALA A 74 2.36 2.56 -6.29
CA ALA A 74 2.29 1.33 -5.51
C ALA A 74 3.65 0.64 -5.47
N ILE A 75 4.16 0.35 -4.28
CA ILE A 75 5.48 -0.24 -4.07
C ILE A 75 5.30 -1.42 -3.12
N ASN A 76 5.71 -2.62 -3.54
CA ASN A 76 5.73 -3.78 -2.66
C ASN A 76 7.16 -4.21 -2.38
N ARG A 77 7.38 -4.78 -1.20
CA ARG A 77 8.58 -5.54 -0.90
C ARG A 77 8.68 -6.77 -1.83
N VAL A 78 9.91 -7.28 -2.00
CA VAL A 78 10.19 -8.54 -2.70
C VAL A 78 11.01 -9.50 -1.84
N GLY A 79 10.86 -10.80 -2.11
CA GLY A 79 11.69 -11.87 -1.55
C GLY A 79 10.99 -12.78 -0.55
N LYS A 80 11.79 -13.51 0.22
CA LYS A 80 11.32 -14.42 1.26
C LYS A 80 12.07 -14.14 2.55
N GLU A 81 11.34 -13.97 3.65
CA GLU A 81 11.90 -13.69 4.96
C GLU A 81 11.66 -14.88 5.90
N CYS A 82 12.72 -15.31 6.58
CA CYS A 82 12.69 -16.33 7.62
C CYS A 82 13.03 -15.69 8.96
N PHE A 83 12.18 -15.91 9.96
CA PHE A 83 12.40 -15.40 11.31
C PHE A 83 12.92 -16.52 12.23
N PRO A 84 13.74 -16.19 13.24
CA PRO A 84 14.37 -17.21 14.10
C PRO A 84 13.37 -17.95 14.99
N ASN A 85 12.26 -17.31 15.34
CA ASN A 85 11.22 -17.88 16.17
C ASN A 85 10.03 -18.31 15.32
N GLU A 86 9.46 -19.48 15.62
CA GLU A 86 8.28 -19.97 14.92
C GLU A 86 7.03 -19.17 15.29
N PHE A 87 6.12 -19.02 14.32
CA PHE A 87 4.78 -18.45 14.48
C PHE A 87 3.81 -19.15 13.52
N THR A 88 2.50 -18.93 13.68
CA THR A 88 1.45 -19.53 12.83
C THR A 88 0.69 -18.46 12.03
N SER A 89 0.11 -18.85 10.89
CA SER A 89 -0.60 -17.95 9.95
C SER A 89 -2.11 -17.87 10.17
N GLY A 90 -2.65 -18.53 11.20
CA GLY A 90 -4.09 -18.55 11.49
C GLY A 90 -4.93 -19.49 10.61
N ASP A 91 -4.35 -20.09 9.57
CA ASP A 91 -4.96 -21.12 8.71
C ASP A 91 -4.46 -22.55 9.03
N GLY A 92 -3.88 -22.74 10.23
CA GLY A 92 -3.29 -24.00 10.66
C GLY A 92 -1.91 -24.31 10.08
N LYS A 93 -1.32 -23.41 9.27
CA LYS A 93 0.05 -23.56 8.74
C LYS A 93 1.07 -22.76 9.55
N LYS A 94 2.35 -23.07 9.32
CA LYS A 94 3.48 -22.25 9.83
C LYS A 94 3.45 -20.89 9.13
N GLY A 95 3.66 -19.84 9.91
CA GLY A 95 3.79 -18.48 9.43
C GLY A 95 5.12 -18.28 8.69
N MET A 96 5.05 -17.65 7.52
CA MET A 96 6.19 -17.38 6.66
C MET A 96 5.85 -16.21 5.75
N PHE A 97 6.80 -15.31 5.52
CA PHE A 97 6.67 -14.23 4.54
C PHE A 97 7.32 -14.68 3.23
N GLN A 98 6.50 -14.94 2.22
CA GLN A 98 6.95 -15.32 0.88
C GLN A 98 6.19 -14.51 -0.18
N GLU A 99 6.92 -13.70 -0.95
CA GLU A 99 6.37 -12.80 -1.98
C GLU A 99 6.53 -13.37 -3.40
N PHE A 100 5.91 -12.66 -4.35
CA PHE A 100 6.03 -12.90 -5.79
C PHE A 100 7.27 -12.24 -6.39
N LEU A 101 7.75 -12.80 -7.50
CA LEU A 101 9.01 -12.47 -8.17
C LEU A 101 8.97 -11.22 -9.08
N TRP A 102 7.89 -10.45 -9.11
CA TRP A 102 7.72 -9.39 -10.11
C TRP A 102 7.29 -8.04 -9.50
N LEU A 103 8.02 -6.98 -9.86
CA LEU A 103 7.56 -5.59 -9.73
C LEU A 103 6.41 -5.38 -10.72
N ALA A 104 5.18 -5.27 -10.22
CA ALA A 104 4.11 -4.63 -10.98
C ALA A 104 4.24 -3.12 -10.77
N ALA A 105 4.87 -2.48 -11.77
CA ALA A 105 4.92 -1.03 -11.96
C ALA A 105 3.64 -0.50 -12.59
#